data_AF-A0A1H2W3Z3-F1
#
_entry.id   AF-A0A1H2W3Z3-F1
#
_cell.length_a   1.000
_cell.length_b   1.000
_cell.length_c   1.000
_cell.angle_alpha   90.00
_cell.angle_beta   90.00
_cell.angle_gamma   90.00
#
_symmetry.space_group_name_H-M   'P 1'
#
loop_
_entity.id
_entity.type
_entity.pdbx_description
1 polymer ?
#
loop_
_entity_poly.entity_id
_entity_poly.type
_entity_poly.pdbx_seq_one_letter_code
_entity_poly.pdbx_strand_id
1 'polypeptide(L)'
;MSDKHPKQGKLVRVLAVALIVAALGGGFVWWKLFREPAQELADDSMEEYFKYGSIGTEQQDGIPYWIWLVLPKMFPEYLPGPGGWASLGFGWEQGHELPVGFSKKVIGFERVGVNCALCHTATLRETPTGAPTIFLGGPPNRVDVLGYQRFLFKSAADPRFDADNILGEIAQVYEMSLIDRLLYRYLLIPATRKAILQQEEQFAWTESRPDWGRGRIDPFNPVKVRALGVDPGETTGNSDMQSIWNMAPRVEHGMALHWDGLNTDLTEVVLSSAIGDGTLPKVLPVEKLKELETWLKALPAPKFGDRFPVDRQLAAVGEPIYQAHCARCHAMDGEKTGQVLTLDDPEWAAAGTDASGLPPFTDRHRADLWTPEAAAAYNAYAVDYPWDFSHFRSTGGYVNVPLDGLWLRAPYLHNGSVPYLGELLEPPERRTRVFHRGLDVYDPVRMGFVSEGPDAERLGSPYDTGVIGNSNQGHLWGTDLEPEQKSALIEYLKLL
;
A
#
# COMPACT_ATOMS: atom_id res chain seq x y z
N MET A 1 37.61 -69.63 -25.91
CA MET A 1 37.37 -68.17 -25.99
C MET A 1 36.19 -67.83 -25.12
N SER A 2 36.42 -67.56 -23.83
CA SER A 2 35.39 -67.02 -22.94
C SER A 2 36.09 -66.21 -21.88
N ASP A 3 36.06 -64.89 -22.04
CA ASP A 3 36.37 -63.95 -20.96
C ASP A 3 35.64 -62.64 -21.24
N LYS A 4 34.35 -62.58 -20.87
CA LYS A 4 33.57 -61.34 -20.89
C LYS A 4 33.78 -60.64 -19.54
N HIS A 5 34.46 -59.50 -19.59
CA HIS A 5 34.88 -58.66 -18.47
C HIS A 5 33.80 -58.44 -17.38
N PRO A 6 33.90 -59.08 -16.20
CA PRO A 6 32.98 -58.88 -15.08
C PRO A 6 33.04 -57.47 -14.46
N LYS A 7 34.07 -56.68 -14.79
CA LYS A 7 34.28 -55.31 -14.29
C LYS A 7 33.37 -54.27 -14.95
N GLN A 8 33.00 -54.45 -16.23
CA GLN A 8 32.15 -53.50 -16.95
C GLN A 8 30.70 -53.51 -16.41
N GLY A 9 30.13 -54.68 -16.12
CA GLY A 9 28.78 -54.79 -15.56
C GLY A 9 28.67 -54.21 -14.13
N LYS A 10 29.73 -54.29 -13.33
CA LYS A 10 29.78 -53.69 -11.99
C LYS A 10 29.88 -52.17 -12.06
N LEU A 11 30.70 -51.62 -12.95
CA LEU A 11 30.83 -50.18 -13.16
C LEU A 11 29.52 -49.56 -13.65
N VAL A 12 28.86 -50.20 -14.63
CA VAL A 12 27.55 -49.74 -15.14
C VAL A 12 26.48 -49.74 -14.04
N ARG A 13 26.45 -50.76 -13.18
CA ARG A 13 25.52 -50.79 -12.03
C ARG A 13 25.82 -49.68 -11.00
N VAL A 14 27.09 -49.44 -10.69
CA VAL A 14 27.49 -48.36 -9.77
C VAL A 14 27.10 -47.00 -10.34
N LEU A 15 27.35 -46.76 -11.64
CA LEU A 15 26.96 -45.53 -12.31
C LEU A 15 25.43 -45.36 -12.37
N ALA A 16 24.68 -46.43 -12.65
CA ALA A 16 23.22 -46.40 -12.65
C ALA A 16 22.66 -46.08 -11.25
N VAL A 17 23.19 -46.70 -10.19
CA VAL A 17 22.80 -46.39 -8.80
C VAL A 17 23.16 -44.95 -8.44
N ALA A 18 24.36 -44.48 -8.80
CA ALA A 18 24.77 -43.10 -8.55
C ALA A 18 23.86 -42.09 -9.27
N LEU A 19 23.47 -42.37 -10.52
CA LEU A 19 22.52 -41.55 -11.27
C LEU A 19 21.13 -41.53 -10.62
N ILE A 20 20.63 -42.68 -10.15
CA ILE A 20 19.35 -42.75 -9.44
C ILE A 20 19.40 -41.95 -8.14
N VAL A 21 20.47 -42.10 -7.35
CA VAL A 21 20.66 -41.34 -6.10
C VAL A 21 20.77 -39.85 -6.39
N ALA A 22 21.51 -39.45 -7.42
CA ALA A 22 21.61 -38.05 -7.84
C ALA A 22 20.26 -37.50 -8.32
N ALA A 23 19.46 -38.28 -9.06
CA ALA A 23 18.14 -37.90 -9.51
C ALA A 23 17.15 -37.77 -8.35
N LEU A 24 17.16 -38.72 -7.40
CA LEU A 24 16.32 -38.66 -6.20
C LEU A 24 16.73 -37.49 -5.28
N GLY A 25 18.04 -37.28 -5.09
CA GLY A 25 18.57 -36.14 -4.33
C GLY A 25 18.22 -34.81 -4.99
N GLY A 26 18.39 -34.71 -6.31
CA GLY A 26 18.01 -33.54 -7.10
C GLY A 26 16.51 -33.27 -7.05
N GLY A 27 15.68 -34.30 -7.20
CA GLY A 27 14.23 -34.20 -7.07
C GLY A 27 13.80 -33.77 -5.66
N PHE A 28 14.47 -34.26 -4.62
CA PHE A 28 14.21 -33.85 -3.23
C PHE A 28 14.59 -32.39 -2.97
N VAL A 29 15.76 -31.95 -3.46
CA VAL A 29 16.20 -30.55 -3.38
C VAL A 29 15.24 -29.64 -4.15
N TRP A 30 14.84 -30.03 -5.36
CA TRP A 30 13.84 -29.30 -6.14
C TRP A 30 12.53 -29.18 -5.38
N TRP A 31 12.05 -30.29 -4.81
CA TRP A 31 10.81 -30.31 -4.04
C TRP A 31 10.88 -29.42 -2.79
N LYS A 32 12.02 -29.36 -2.08
CA LYS A 32 12.15 -28.51 -0.87
C LYS A 32 12.41 -27.03 -1.16
N LEU A 33 13.08 -26.69 -2.25
CA LEU A 33 13.58 -25.32 -2.47
C LEU A 33 12.93 -24.59 -3.64
N PHE A 34 12.32 -25.30 -4.58
CA PHE A 34 11.89 -24.72 -5.86
C PHE A 34 10.44 -25.07 -6.26
N ARG A 35 9.76 -25.97 -5.54
CA ARG A 35 8.36 -26.28 -5.85
C ARG A 35 7.47 -25.05 -5.65
N GLU A 36 6.55 -24.83 -6.57
CA GLU A 36 5.62 -23.70 -6.50
C GLU A 36 4.21 -24.19 -6.87
N PRO A 37 3.49 -24.85 -5.94
CA PRO A 37 2.09 -25.18 -6.15
C PRO A 37 1.24 -23.90 -6.27
N ALA A 38 0.04 -24.04 -6.83
CA ALA A 38 -0.96 -22.97 -6.76
C ALA A 38 -1.24 -22.62 -5.30
N GLN A 39 -1.48 -21.34 -5.02
CA GLN A 39 -1.89 -20.90 -3.69
C GLN A 39 -3.30 -21.39 -3.41
N GLU A 40 -3.52 -21.91 -2.20
CA GLU A 40 -4.86 -22.25 -1.70
C GLU A 40 -5.42 -21.01 -0.99
N LEU A 41 -6.59 -20.56 -1.43
CA LEU A 41 -7.36 -19.47 -0.83
C LEU A 41 -8.64 -20.04 -0.20
N ALA A 42 -9.32 -19.25 0.65
CA ALA A 42 -10.57 -19.70 1.28
C ALA A 42 -11.67 -19.96 0.24
N ASP A 43 -11.70 -19.17 -0.83
CA ASP A 43 -12.55 -19.34 -2.00
C ASP A 43 -11.90 -18.74 -3.26
N ASP A 44 -12.56 -18.91 -4.42
CA ASP A 44 -12.07 -18.46 -5.73
C ASP A 44 -12.48 -17.01 -6.08
N SER A 45 -13.02 -16.25 -5.13
CA SER A 45 -13.46 -14.88 -5.38
C SER A 45 -12.28 -13.91 -5.56
N MET A 46 -12.50 -12.86 -6.37
CA MET A 46 -11.52 -11.78 -6.47
C MET A 46 -11.44 -10.92 -5.20
N GLU A 47 -12.45 -10.97 -4.34
CA GLU A 47 -12.39 -10.36 -3.02
C GLU A 47 -11.35 -11.07 -2.14
N GLU A 48 -11.42 -12.40 -2.04
CA GLU A 48 -10.46 -13.21 -1.30
C GLU A 48 -9.04 -13.09 -1.90
N TYR A 49 -8.93 -13.12 -3.23
CA TYR A 49 -7.64 -12.87 -3.90
C TYR A 49 -7.10 -11.47 -3.63
N PHE A 50 -7.94 -10.44 -3.60
CA PHE A 50 -7.48 -9.08 -3.27
C PHE A 50 -6.92 -9.02 -1.85
N LYS A 51 -7.59 -9.66 -0.89
CA LYS A 51 -7.17 -9.65 0.52
C LYS A 51 -5.92 -10.50 0.79
N TYR A 52 -5.82 -11.69 0.20
CA TYR A 52 -4.82 -12.71 0.59
C TYR A 52 -4.09 -13.38 -0.61
N GLY A 53 -4.43 -13.02 -1.84
CA GLY A 53 -3.80 -13.55 -3.05
C GLY A 53 -2.39 -13.02 -3.26
N SER A 54 -1.50 -13.92 -3.70
CA SER A 54 -0.12 -13.60 -4.06
C SER A 54 -0.08 -12.80 -5.35
N ILE A 55 0.55 -11.62 -5.29
CA ILE A 55 0.92 -10.84 -6.47
C ILE A 55 2.35 -11.12 -6.95
N GLY A 56 3.06 -12.07 -6.32
CA GLY A 56 4.42 -12.48 -6.69
C GLY A 56 5.55 -11.90 -5.82
N THR A 57 5.23 -11.08 -4.81
CA THR A 57 6.20 -10.46 -3.88
C THR A 57 7.02 -11.50 -3.11
N GLU A 58 6.48 -12.71 -2.89
CA GLU A 58 7.13 -13.77 -2.11
C GLU A 58 8.43 -14.28 -2.72
N GLN A 59 8.62 -14.10 -4.03
CA GLN A 59 9.84 -14.50 -4.75
C GLN A 59 11.05 -13.66 -4.33
N GLN A 60 10.86 -12.35 -4.14
CA GLN A 60 11.93 -11.39 -3.87
C GLN A 60 11.95 -10.92 -2.42
N ASP A 61 10.81 -10.42 -1.93
CA ASP A 61 10.68 -9.76 -0.62
C ASP A 61 9.97 -10.67 0.41
N GLY A 62 9.61 -11.89 0.02
CA GLY A 62 8.92 -12.86 0.87
C GLY A 62 9.74 -13.34 2.06
N ILE A 63 9.15 -13.30 3.25
CA ILE A 63 9.75 -13.81 4.47
C ILE A 63 9.25 -15.23 4.73
N PRO A 64 10.12 -16.22 5.06
CA PRO A 64 9.65 -17.54 5.46
C PRO A 64 8.61 -17.43 6.58
N TYR A 65 7.44 -18.04 6.41
CA TYR A 65 6.25 -17.82 7.24
C TYR A 65 6.55 -17.95 8.74
N TRP A 66 7.25 -19.03 9.14
CA TRP A 66 7.55 -19.27 10.54
C TRP A 66 8.54 -18.28 11.15
N ILE A 67 9.42 -17.68 10.34
CA ILE A 67 10.27 -16.57 10.81
C ILE A 67 9.37 -15.35 11.04
N TRP A 68 8.61 -14.94 10.02
CA TRP A 68 7.70 -13.80 10.11
C TRP A 68 6.79 -13.92 11.34
N LEU A 69 6.15 -15.06 11.56
CA LEU A 69 5.23 -15.29 12.67
C LEU A 69 5.85 -14.98 14.05
N VAL A 70 7.12 -15.34 14.28
CA VAL A 70 7.76 -15.23 15.61
C VAL A 70 8.48 -13.90 15.84
N LEU A 71 8.81 -13.15 14.79
CA LEU A 71 9.58 -11.89 14.93
C LEU A 71 8.97 -10.89 15.92
N PRO A 72 7.65 -10.59 15.89
CA PRO A 72 7.05 -9.64 16.83
C PRO A 72 7.20 -10.03 18.30
N LYS A 73 7.22 -11.34 18.58
CA LYS A 73 7.42 -11.86 19.92
C LYS A 73 8.88 -11.77 20.35
N MET A 74 9.81 -11.94 19.42
CA MET A 74 11.26 -11.88 19.68
C MET A 74 11.77 -10.46 19.88
N PHE A 75 11.20 -9.50 19.14
CA PHE A 75 11.67 -8.12 19.08
C PHE A 75 10.56 -7.08 19.38
N PRO A 76 9.74 -7.25 20.43
CA PRO A 76 8.62 -6.35 20.71
C PRO A 76 9.06 -4.89 20.93
N GLU A 77 10.31 -4.65 21.34
CA GLU A 77 10.90 -3.33 21.53
C GLU A 77 11.10 -2.53 20.25
N TYR A 78 11.08 -3.18 19.08
CA TYR A 78 11.18 -2.51 17.78
C TYR A 78 9.83 -2.20 17.16
N LEU A 79 8.74 -2.63 17.79
CA LEU A 79 7.37 -2.31 17.38
C LEU A 79 6.91 -0.99 18.00
N PRO A 80 5.99 -0.26 17.35
CA PRO A 80 5.45 1.00 17.87
C PRO A 80 4.58 0.82 19.11
N GLY A 81 4.16 -0.40 19.45
CA GLY A 81 3.32 -0.69 20.60
C GLY A 81 3.07 -2.18 20.82
N PRO A 82 2.27 -2.54 21.83
CA PRO A 82 1.93 -3.94 22.11
C PRO A 82 1.00 -4.52 21.02
N GLY A 83 0.87 -5.85 21.00
CA GLY A 83 -0.03 -6.56 20.08
C GLY A 83 0.64 -7.16 18.85
N GLY A 84 1.97 -7.15 18.79
CA GLY A 84 2.73 -7.74 17.70
C GLY A 84 2.43 -7.01 16.38
N TRP A 85 2.12 -7.76 15.33
CA TRP A 85 1.80 -7.19 14.03
C TRP A 85 0.65 -6.17 14.02
N ALA A 86 -0.33 -6.30 14.93
CA ALA A 86 -1.44 -5.35 15.03
C ALA A 86 -0.99 -3.93 15.44
N SER A 87 0.17 -3.76 16.08
CA SER A 87 0.68 -2.43 16.45
C SER A 87 1.04 -1.59 15.21
N LEU A 88 1.39 -2.25 14.10
CA LEU A 88 1.65 -1.64 12.80
C LEU A 88 0.37 -1.35 12.00
N GLY A 89 -0.80 -1.54 12.61
CA GLY A 89 -2.09 -1.22 12.00
C GLY A 89 -2.62 -2.28 11.05
N PHE A 90 -2.06 -3.50 11.05
CA PHE A 90 -2.60 -4.62 10.28
C PHE A 90 -3.96 -5.06 10.84
N GLY A 91 -4.89 -5.42 9.95
CA GLY A 91 -6.25 -5.84 10.29
C GLY A 91 -6.50 -7.30 9.96
N TRP A 92 -7.22 -8.01 10.83
CA TRP A 92 -7.62 -9.41 10.62
C TRP A 92 -9.12 -9.52 10.45
N GLU A 93 -9.53 -10.47 9.62
CA GLU A 93 -10.87 -11.01 9.61
C GLU A 93 -10.93 -12.26 10.49
N GLN A 94 -12.10 -12.51 11.07
CA GLN A 94 -12.32 -13.69 11.87
C GLN A 94 -12.12 -14.95 11.02
N GLY A 95 -11.26 -15.87 11.48
CA GLY A 95 -11.01 -17.13 10.80
C GLY A 95 -9.83 -17.12 9.84
N HIS A 96 -9.22 -15.95 9.57
CA HIS A 96 -8.01 -15.86 8.76
C HIS A 96 -6.75 -15.88 9.63
N GLU A 97 -5.73 -16.60 9.16
CA GLU A 97 -4.43 -16.70 9.82
C GLU A 97 -3.59 -15.43 9.61
N LEU A 98 -3.57 -14.92 8.37
CA LEU A 98 -2.86 -13.71 7.99
C LEU A 98 -3.77 -12.48 8.09
N PRO A 99 -3.18 -11.29 8.32
CA PRO A 99 -3.91 -10.04 8.17
C PRO A 99 -4.25 -9.78 6.70
N VAL A 100 -5.31 -9.03 6.46
CA VAL A 100 -5.64 -8.49 5.13
C VAL A 100 -4.44 -7.70 4.61
N GLY A 101 -4.06 -7.94 3.36
CA GLY A 101 -2.87 -7.32 2.76
C GLY A 101 -1.67 -8.25 2.66
N PHE A 102 -1.80 -9.50 3.10
CA PHE A 102 -0.72 -10.48 3.11
C PHE A 102 -1.13 -11.80 2.49
N SER A 103 -0.25 -12.33 1.65
CA SER A 103 -0.39 -13.63 1.02
C SER A 103 0.54 -14.66 1.64
N LYS A 104 0.10 -15.93 1.65
CA LYS A 104 0.94 -17.07 2.03
C LYS A 104 1.09 -18.00 0.83
N LYS A 105 2.29 -18.08 0.26
CA LYS A 105 2.56 -18.92 -0.91
C LYS A 105 3.76 -19.82 -0.69
N VAL A 106 3.71 -21.03 -1.26
CA VAL A 106 4.82 -21.98 -1.22
C VAL A 106 5.74 -21.73 -2.42
N ILE A 107 6.98 -21.35 -2.14
CA ILE A 107 8.08 -21.27 -3.12
C ILE A 107 9.28 -22.01 -2.51
N GLY A 108 9.29 -23.33 -2.76
CA GLY A 108 10.01 -24.33 -1.98
C GLY A 108 9.37 -24.57 -0.62
N PHE A 109 9.33 -23.51 0.19
CA PHE A 109 8.78 -23.41 1.53
C PHE A 109 7.75 -22.26 1.61
N GLU A 110 6.96 -22.22 2.67
CA GLU A 110 5.95 -21.19 2.89
C GLU A 110 6.59 -19.82 3.13
N ARG A 111 6.13 -18.82 2.38
CA ARG A 111 6.56 -17.43 2.49
C ARG A 111 5.35 -16.53 2.62
N VAL A 112 5.55 -15.43 3.34
CA VAL A 112 4.59 -14.34 3.46
C VAL A 112 5.07 -13.17 2.62
N GLY A 113 4.18 -12.65 1.78
CA GLY A 113 4.39 -11.45 0.96
C GLY A 113 3.30 -10.43 1.24
N VAL A 114 3.57 -9.16 0.96
CA VAL A 114 2.55 -8.12 0.94
C VAL A 114 1.81 -8.15 -0.39
N ASN A 115 0.55 -7.74 -0.41
CA ASN A 115 -0.23 -7.52 -1.63
C ASN A 115 -0.97 -6.18 -1.58
N CYS A 116 -1.75 -5.89 -2.63
CA CYS A 116 -2.42 -4.62 -2.83
C CYS A 116 -3.31 -4.19 -1.65
N ALA A 117 -3.95 -5.14 -0.97
CA ALA A 117 -4.88 -4.83 0.12
C ALA A 117 -4.19 -4.24 1.35
N LEU A 118 -2.86 -4.38 1.52
CA LEU A 118 -2.12 -3.73 2.60
C LEU A 118 -2.27 -2.22 2.54
N CYS A 119 -2.26 -1.67 1.32
CA CYS A 119 -2.30 -0.25 1.05
C CYS A 119 -3.66 0.23 0.50
N HIS A 120 -4.59 -0.67 0.19
CA HIS A 120 -5.92 -0.33 -0.35
C HIS A 120 -7.06 -0.93 0.48
N THR A 121 -6.91 -0.85 1.80
CA THR A 121 -7.92 -1.26 2.76
C THR A 121 -8.08 -0.24 3.88
N ALA A 122 -9.28 0.31 4.01
CA ALA A 122 -9.66 1.13 5.15
C ALA A 122 -10.28 0.27 6.25
N THR A 123 -10.16 0.72 7.49
CA THR A 123 -10.84 0.13 8.65
C THR A 123 -11.65 1.19 9.39
N LEU A 124 -12.83 0.81 9.86
CA LEU A 124 -13.72 1.73 10.57
C LEU A 124 -14.40 1.08 11.76
N ARG A 125 -14.46 1.83 12.86
CA ARG A 125 -15.28 1.58 14.04
C ARG A 125 -16.25 2.74 14.21
N GLU A 126 -17.54 2.43 14.34
CA GLU A 126 -18.58 3.44 14.62
C GLU A 126 -18.51 3.93 16.07
N THR A 127 -17.90 3.15 16.96
CA THR A 127 -17.67 3.52 18.36
C THR A 127 -16.29 3.05 18.84
N PRO A 128 -15.69 3.67 19.88
CA PRO A 128 -14.38 3.26 20.40
C PRO A 128 -14.26 1.81 20.87
N THR A 129 -15.39 1.15 21.18
CA THR A 129 -15.42 -0.24 21.67
C THR A 129 -15.99 -1.24 20.65
N GLY A 130 -16.46 -0.76 19.50
CA GLY A 130 -17.01 -1.59 18.44
C GLY A 130 -15.94 -2.42 17.72
N ALA A 131 -16.37 -3.47 17.02
CA ALA A 131 -15.50 -4.23 16.11
C ALA A 131 -15.21 -3.40 14.85
N PRO A 132 -13.97 -3.42 14.32
CA PRO A 132 -13.65 -2.76 13.07
C PRO A 132 -14.33 -3.47 11.90
N THR A 133 -14.87 -2.68 10.97
CA THR A 133 -15.26 -3.15 9.64
C THR A 133 -14.14 -2.84 8.65
N ILE A 134 -13.86 -3.78 7.76
CA ILE A 134 -12.91 -3.65 6.67
C ILE A 134 -13.63 -3.17 5.42
N PHE A 135 -13.04 -2.19 4.74
CA PHE A 135 -13.52 -1.65 3.47
C PHE A 135 -12.42 -1.73 2.42
N LEU A 136 -12.65 -2.55 1.39
CA LEU A 136 -11.70 -2.78 0.32
C LEU A 136 -11.74 -1.65 -0.71
N GLY A 137 -10.60 -1.40 -1.33
CA GLY A 137 -10.41 -0.33 -2.31
C GLY A 137 -10.37 1.08 -1.71
N GLY A 138 -10.50 1.22 -0.39
CA GLY A 138 -10.35 2.49 0.31
C GLY A 138 -8.89 2.82 0.65
N PRO A 139 -8.57 4.09 0.92
CA PRO A 139 -7.25 4.46 1.41
C PRO A 139 -7.03 3.92 2.84
N PRO A 140 -5.81 3.49 3.19
CA PRO A 140 -5.55 2.88 4.47
C PRO A 140 -5.39 3.98 5.52
N ASN A 141 -6.01 3.79 6.69
CA ASN A 141 -5.99 4.78 7.78
C ASN A 141 -5.09 4.36 8.96
N ARG A 142 -4.68 3.09 9.02
CA ARG A 142 -3.96 2.51 10.17
C ARG A 142 -2.54 2.02 9.91
N VAL A 143 -2.32 1.46 8.72
CA VAL A 143 -1.09 0.72 8.37
C VAL A 143 0.15 1.60 8.46
N ASP A 144 1.23 1.09 9.04
CA ASP A 144 2.54 1.74 9.09
C ASP A 144 3.55 0.94 8.25
N VAL A 145 3.62 1.23 6.95
CA VAL A 145 4.44 0.47 6.00
C VAL A 145 5.93 0.70 6.24
N LEU A 146 6.34 1.95 6.48
CA LEU A 146 7.74 2.26 6.79
C LEU A 146 8.13 1.70 8.16
N GLY A 147 7.23 1.76 9.14
CA GLY A 147 7.42 1.11 10.45
C GLY A 147 7.60 -0.40 10.33
N TYR A 148 6.83 -1.07 9.46
CA TYR A 148 7.01 -2.50 9.18
C TYR A 148 8.40 -2.81 8.61
N GLN A 149 8.85 -2.05 7.61
CA GLN A 149 10.19 -2.23 7.03
C GLN A 149 11.29 -2.00 8.06
N ARG A 150 11.23 -0.90 8.81
CA ARG A 150 12.21 -0.58 9.86
C ARG A 150 12.22 -1.61 10.99
N PHE A 151 11.06 -2.17 11.34
CA PHE A 151 10.98 -3.28 12.30
C PHE A 151 11.78 -4.49 11.81
N LEU A 152 11.63 -4.86 10.54
CA LEU A 152 12.38 -5.97 9.94
C LEU A 152 13.88 -5.68 9.94
N PHE A 153 14.31 -4.48 9.51
CA PHE A 153 15.72 -4.07 9.49
C PHE A 153 16.36 -4.15 10.88
N LYS A 154 15.72 -3.53 11.88
CA LYS A 154 16.21 -3.56 13.28
C LYS A 154 16.27 -4.99 13.82
N SER A 155 15.25 -5.80 13.54
CA SER A 155 15.23 -7.21 13.93
C SER A 155 16.39 -7.98 13.30
N ALA A 156 16.64 -7.81 11.99
CA ALA A 156 17.73 -8.51 11.30
C ALA A 156 19.11 -8.02 11.75
N ALA A 157 19.26 -6.75 12.11
CA ALA A 157 20.50 -6.19 12.63
C ALA A 157 20.83 -6.72 14.04
N ASP A 158 19.82 -7.08 14.84
CA ASP A 158 20.00 -7.57 16.21
C ASP A 158 20.73 -8.94 16.24
N PRO A 159 21.70 -9.15 17.16
CA PRO A 159 22.41 -10.42 17.30
C PRO A 159 21.53 -11.63 17.64
N ARG A 160 20.35 -11.41 18.24
CA ARG A 160 19.36 -12.48 18.55
C ARG A 160 18.67 -13.01 17.29
N PHE A 161 18.80 -12.34 16.14
CA PHE A 161 18.36 -12.88 14.85
C PHE A 161 19.34 -13.95 14.38
N ASP A 162 19.26 -15.10 15.03
CA ASP A 162 20.07 -16.28 14.75
C ASP A 162 19.22 -17.55 14.75
N ALA A 163 19.82 -18.61 14.24
CA ALA A 163 19.13 -19.88 14.07
C ALA A 163 18.66 -20.52 15.38
N ASP A 164 19.41 -20.37 16.48
CA ASP A 164 19.08 -21.03 17.74
C ASP A 164 17.91 -20.34 18.43
N ASN A 165 17.92 -19.01 18.46
CA ASN A 165 16.82 -18.22 19.03
C ASN A 165 15.54 -18.34 18.20
N ILE A 166 15.61 -18.15 16.88
CA ILE A 166 14.42 -18.22 16.01
C ILE A 166 13.82 -19.62 16.01
N LEU A 167 14.64 -20.68 15.89
CA LEU A 167 14.11 -22.06 15.97
C LEU A 167 13.58 -22.40 17.36
N GLY A 168 14.14 -21.80 18.42
CA GLY A 168 13.64 -21.94 19.79
C GLY A 168 12.22 -21.41 19.93
N GLU A 169 11.94 -20.25 19.33
CA GLU A 169 10.60 -19.65 19.33
C GLU A 169 9.61 -20.39 18.43
N ILE A 170 10.05 -20.80 17.23
CA ILE A 170 9.21 -21.61 16.32
C ILE A 170 8.79 -22.91 16.99
N ALA A 171 9.69 -23.57 17.73
CA ALA A 171 9.40 -24.84 18.40
C ALA A 171 8.29 -24.72 19.48
N GLN A 172 7.94 -23.51 19.93
CA GLN A 172 6.83 -23.29 20.87
C GLN A 172 5.45 -23.38 20.19
N VAL A 173 5.39 -23.21 18.87
CA VAL A 173 4.14 -23.11 18.11
C VAL A 173 4.03 -24.14 16.97
N TYR A 174 5.15 -24.74 16.57
CA TYR A 174 5.19 -25.68 15.44
C TYR A 174 6.29 -26.74 15.58
N GLU A 175 5.92 -28.01 15.36
CA GLU A 175 6.86 -29.13 15.36
C GLU A 175 7.49 -29.32 13.98
N MET A 176 8.65 -28.70 13.75
CA MET A 176 9.39 -28.85 12.49
C MET A 176 10.01 -30.25 12.32
N SER A 177 9.95 -30.77 11.09
CA SER A 177 10.72 -31.97 10.71
C SER A 177 12.22 -31.71 10.86
N LEU A 178 13.02 -32.77 11.06
CA LEU A 178 14.48 -32.63 11.17
C LEU A 178 15.08 -31.95 9.93
N ILE A 179 14.58 -32.27 8.73
CA ILE A 179 15.09 -31.70 7.49
C ILE A 179 14.76 -30.21 7.43
N ASP A 180 13.52 -29.82 7.73
CA ASP A 180 13.13 -28.41 7.72
C ASP A 180 13.89 -27.63 8.79
N ARG A 181 14.09 -28.19 9.98
CA ARG A 181 14.90 -27.56 11.03
C ARG A 181 16.34 -27.32 10.59
N LEU A 182 16.95 -28.26 9.86
CA LEU A 182 18.29 -28.09 9.29
C LEU A 182 18.30 -27.04 8.17
N LEU A 183 17.29 -27.04 7.29
CA LEU A 183 17.13 -26.02 6.25
C LEU A 183 16.97 -24.62 6.85
N TYR A 184 16.12 -24.45 7.87
CA TYR A 184 15.95 -23.18 8.57
C TYR A 184 17.25 -22.74 9.23
N ARG A 185 17.92 -23.64 9.97
CA ARG A 185 19.14 -23.32 10.70
C ARG A 185 20.27 -22.85 9.78
N TYR A 186 20.54 -23.60 8.72
CA TYR A 186 21.75 -23.41 7.92
C TYR A 186 21.55 -22.62 6.63
N LEU A 187 20.30 -22.48 6.17
CA LEU A 187 19.99 -21.80 4.91
C LEU A 187 19.00 -20.65 5.10
N LEU A 188 17.77 -20.92 5.55
CA LEU A 188 16.69 -19.92 5.46
C LEU A 188 16.90 -18.76 6.43
N ILE A 189 17.22 -19.00 7.69
CA ILE A 189 17.41 -17.92 8.68
C ILE A 189 18.60 -17.02 8.29
N PRO A 190 19.80 -17.55 7.97
CA PRO A 190 20.91 -16.72 7.48
C PRO A 190 20.59 -15.97 6.18
N ALA A 191 19.90 -16.62 5.23
CA ALA A 191 19.54 -15.99 3.96
C ALA A 191 18.51 -14.86 4.15
N THR A 192 17.50 -15.07 5.00
CA THR A 192 16.50 -14.05 5.35
C THR A 192 17.17 -12.86 6.04
N ARG A 193 18.04 -13.10 7.03
CA ARG A 193 18.80 -12.02 7.68
C ARG A 193 19.59 -11.20 6.67
N LYS A 194 20.32 -11.89 5.78
CA LYS A 194 21.12 -11.23 4.74
C LYS A 194 20.24 -10.42 3.78
N ALA A 195 19.13 -10.97 3.32
CA ALA A 195 18.23 -10.29 2.38
C ALA A 195 17.61 -9.03 2.98
N ILE A 196 17.17 -9.10 4.25
CA ILE A 196 16.61 -7.93 4.96
C ILE A 196 17.65 -6.83 5.12
N LEU A 197 18.89 -7.16 5.50
CA LEU A 197 19.98 -6.17 5.60
C LEU A 197 20.39 -5.58 4.25
N GLN A 198 20.32 -6.36 3.16
CA GLN A 198 20.54 -5.82 1.81
C GLN A 198 19.41 -4.88 1.39
N GLN A 199 18.17 -5.15 1.81
CA GLN A 199 17.04 -4.26 1.57
C GLN A 199 17.18 -2.97 2.39
N GLU A 200 17.69 -3.03 3.63
CA GLU A 200 17.99 -1.84 4.45
C GLU A 200 18.89 -0.84 3.71
N GLU A 201 19.94 -1.32 3.04
CA GLU A 201 20.84 -0.47 2.23
C GLU A 201 20.07 0.27 1.11
N GLN A 202 19.07 -0.38 0.48
CA GLN A 202 18.23 0.23 -0.56
C GLN A 202 17.22 1.24 0.01
N PHE A 203 16.92 1.18 1.30
CA PHE A 203 16.00 2.09 1.98
C PHE A 203 16.70 3.11 2.88
N ALA A 204 18.04 3.13 2.92
CA ALA A 204 18.82 4.05 3.74
C ALA A 204 18.51 5.53 3.47
N TRP A 205 18.04 5.88 2.27
CA TRP A 205 17.59 7.22 1.94
C TRP A 205 16.43 7.69 2.84
N THR A 206 15.56 6.79 3.29
CA THR A 206 14.40 7.12 4.14
C THR A 206 14.79 7.73 5.49
N GLU A 207 15.98 7.43 6.01
CA GLU A 207 16.46 7.93 7.32
C GLU A 207 16.72 9.45 7.33
N SER A 208 16.80 10.07 6.16
CA SER A 208 17.04 11.52 6.01
C SER A 208 15.84 12.25 5.40
N ARG A 209 14.65 11.64 5.41
CA ARG A 209 13.39 12.24 4.95
C ARG A 209 12.35 12.15 6.06
N PRO A 210 11.28 12.94 6.00
CA PRO A 210 10.13 12.76 6.87
C PRO A 210 9.57 11.33 6.78
N ASP A 211 9.21 10.77 7.94
CA ASP A 211 8.49 9.51 7.99
C ASP A 211 7.20 9.58 7.19
N TRP A 212 6.86 8.50 6.50
CA TRP A 212 5.62 8.42 5.72
C TRP A 212 4.41 8.61 6.64
N GLY A 213 4.45 7.96 7.81
CA GLY A 213 3.38 7.95 8.80
C GLY A 213 2.29 6.92 8.48
N ARG A 214 1.37 6.75 9.44
CA ARG A 214 0.28 5.78 9.30
C ARG A 214 -0.69 6.15 8.19
N GLY A 215 -1.03 5.17 7.35
CA GLY A 215 -1.92 5.30 6.20
C GLY A 215 -1.27 5.89 4.94
N ARG A 216 0.06 6.04 4.95
CA ARG A 216 0.80 6.75 3.91
C ARG A 216 1.99 5.93 3.43
N ILE A 217 2.41 6.21 2.21
CA ILE A 217 3.62 5.67 1.62
C ILE A 217 4.37 6.72 0.79
N ASP A 218 5.62 6.42 0.45
CA ASP A 218 6.29 7.01 -0.71
C ASP A 218 6.22 6.00 -1.88
N PRO A 219 5.36 6.22 -2.89
CA PRO A 219 5.12 5.21 -3.92
C PRO A 219 6.24 5.07 -4.95
N PHE A 220 7.06 6.10 -5.17
CA PHE A 220 7.93 6.15 -6.36
C PHE A 220 9.41 6.30 -6.05
N ASN A 221 9.82 6.79 -4.87
CA ASN A 221 11.23 6.68 -4.47
C ASN A 221 11.72 5.21 -4.38
N PRO A 222 10.94 4.26 -3.82
CA PRO A 222 11.31 2.85 -3.87
C PRO A 222 11.48 2.33 -5.31
N VAL A 223 10.63 2.76 -6.25
CA VAL A 223 10.74 2.40 -7.67
C VAL A 223 12.02 2.98 -8.29
N LYS A 224 12.31 4.27 -8.06
CA LYS A 224 13.55 4.91 -8.53
C LYS A 224 14.78 4.13 -8.08
N VAL A 225 14.87 3.80 -6.80
CA VAL A 225 16.04 3.10 -6.23
C VAL A 225 16.11 1.65 -6.69
N ARG A 226 15.03 0.89 -6.52
CA ARG A 226 15.06 -0.59 -6.63
C ARG A 226 14.87 -1.09 -8.06
N ALA A 227 14.00 -0.43 -8.83
CA ALA A 227 13.67 -0.84 -10.19
C ALA A 227 14.55 -0.13 -11.23
N LEU A 228 14.77 1.19 -11.05
CA LEU A 228 15.44 2.02 -12.07
C LEU A 228 16.92 2.29 -11.78
N GLY A 229 17.40 2.04 -10.55
CA GLY A 229 18.77 2.38 -10.15
C GLY A 229 19.06 3.89 -10.15
N VAL A 230 18.01 4.70 -9.99
CA VAL A 230 18.06 6.17 -9.96
C VAL A 230 18.17 6.63 -8.52
N ASP A 231 19.11 7.54 -8.26
CA ASP A 231 19.25 8.20 -6.96
C ASP A 231 17.99 9.03 -6.66
N PRO A 232 17.30 8.79 -5.51
CA PRO A 232 16.11 9.54 -5.14
C PRO A 232 16.42 11.01 -4.81
N GLY A 233 17.69 11.39 -4.63
CA GLY A 233 18.08 12.74 -4.21
C GLY A 233 17.37 13.13 -2.92
N GLU A 234 17.04 14.41 -2.74
CA GLU A 234 16.33 14.91 -1.56
C GLU A 234 14.79 14.86 -1.70
N THR A 235 14.26 14.13 -2.70
CA THR A 235 12.82 14.13 -2.99
C THR A 235 12.00 13.43 -1.89
N THR A 236 10.79 13.93 -1.64
CA THR A 236 9.83 13.37 -0.68
C THR A 236 8.50 13.12 -1.39
N GLY A 237 8.06 11.86 -1.45
CA GLY A 237 6.85 11.44 -2.16
C GLY A 237 5.64 11.13 -1.28
N ASN A 238 5.75 11.35 0.03
CA ASN A 238 4.80 10.89 1.05
C ASN A 238 3.36 11.31 0.71
N SER A 239 2.48 10.35 0.49
CA SER A 239 1.06 10.58 0.22
C SER A 239 0.18 9.55 0.90
N ASP A 240 -1.07 9.92 1.11
CA ASP A 240 -2.14 8.94 1.29
C ASP A 240 -2.32 8.16 -0.02
N MET A 241 -2.89 6.96 0.06
CA MET A 241 -3.26 6.22 -1.14
C MET A 241 -4.57 6.76 -1.73
N GLN A 242 -4.76 6.57 -3.03
CA GLN A 242 -6.06 6.86 -3.64
C GLN A 242 -7.02 5.68 -3.43
N SER A 243 -8.31 5.98 -3.37
CA SER A 243 -9.34 4.95 -3.48
C SER A 243 -9.35 4.35 -4.88
N ILE A 244 -9.54 3.03 -4.96
CA ILE A 244 -9.53 2.23 -6.20
C ILE A 244 -10.87 1.50 -6.44
N TRP A 245 -11.95 1.96 -5.82
CA TRP A 245 -13.31 1.62 -6.21
C TRP A 245 -13.76 2.44 -7.42
N ASN A 246 -14.85 2.02 -8.07
CA ASN A 246 -15.45 2.66 -9.24
C ASN A 246 -14.42 2.98 -10.33
N MET A 247 -13.57 2.01 -10.69
CA MET A 247 -12.54 2.24 -11.71
C MET A 247 -13.12 2.27 -13.14
N ALA A 248 -14.31 1.71 -13.38
CA ALA A 248 -14.95 1.75 -14.69
C ALA A 248 -15.13 3.18 -15.24
N PRO A 249 -15.84 4.12 -14.56
CA PRO A 249 -16.03 5.46 -15.09
C PRO A 249 -14.72 6.25 -15.23
N ARG A 250 -13.72 5.98 -14.37
CA ARG A 250 -12.38 6.59 -14.48
C ARG A 250 -11.68 6.19 -15.78
N VAL A 251 -11.76 4.90 -16.14
CA VAL A 251 -11.21 4.37 -17.38
C VAL A 251 -11.99 4.86 -18.59
N GLU A 252 -13.33 4.84 -18.52
CA GLU A 252 -14.21 5.29 -19.62
C GLU A 252 -14.02 6.76 -19.96
N HIS A 253 -13.75 7.61 -18.97
CA HIS A 253 -13.47 9.03 -19.16
C HIS A 253 -11.98 9.34 -19.41
N GLY A 254 -11.10 8.33 -19.44
CA GLY A 254 -9.66 8.53 -19.67
C GLY A 254 -8.98 9.38 -18.59
N MET A 255 -9.43 9.25 -17.33
CA MET A 255 -8.91 10.03 -16.20
C MET A 255 -7.44 9.69 -15.91
N ALA A 256 -6.68 10.69 -15.49
CA ALA A 256 -5.35 10.48 -14.96
C ALA A 256 -5.41 9.75 -13.61
N LEU A 257 -4.46 8.85 -13.41
CA LEU A 257 -4.30 7.99 -12.24
C LEU A 257 -3.06 8.38 -11.43
N HIS A 258 -3.07 8.06 -10.14
CA HIS A 258 -2.21 8.63 -9.11
C HIS A 258 -2.57 10.08 -8.76
N TRP A 259 -2.17 10.55 -7.58
CA TRP A 259 -2.44 11.93 -7.14
C TRP A 259 -1.90 12.99 -8.08
N ASP A 260 -0.79 12.67 -8.73
CA ASP A 260 0.00 13.48 -9.64
C ASP A 260 -0.25 13.11 -11.11
N GLY A 261 -1.16 12.18 -11.41
CA GLY A 261 -1.59 11.91 -12.78
C GLY A 261 -0.50 11.30 -13.66
N LEU A 262 0.39 10.52 -13.06
CA LEU A 262 1.58 9.97 -13.71
C LEU A 262 1.26 8.94 -14.80
N ASN A 263 0.04 8.41 -14.83
CA ASN A 263 -0.39 7.42 -15.83
C ASN A 263 -1.89 7.62 -16.16
N THR A 264 -2.36 7.07 -17.27
CA THR A 264 -3.78 7.05 -17.71
C THR A 264 -4.28 5.66 -18.05
N ASP A 265 -3.41 4.65 -18.04
CA ASP A 265 -3.76 3.27 -18.31
C ASP A 265 -3.83 2.48 -17.00
N LEU A 266 -5.00 1.93 -16.72
CA LEU A 266 -5.21 1.17 -15.48
C LEU A 266 -4.40 -0.13 -15.44
N THR A 267 -4.18 -0.77 -16.59
CA THR A 267 -3.38 -2.00 -16.68
C THR A 267 -1.95 -1.70 -16.25
N GLU A 268 -1.35 -0.62 -16.79
CA GLU A 268 -0.01 -0.18 -16.42
C GLU A 268 0.07 0.16 -14.93
N VAL A 269 -0.93 0.85 -14.38
CA VAL A 269 -0.99 1.15 -12.94
C VAL A 269 -1.03 -0.12 -12.10
N VAL A 270 -1.91 -1.08 -12.39
CA VAL A 270 -2.00 -2.34 -11.62
C VAL A 270 -0.69 -3.13 -11.67
N LEU A 271 -0.08 -3.26 -12.85
CA LEU A 271 1.20 -3.95 -13.02
C LEU A 271 2.34 -3.23 -12.28
N SER A 272 2.42 -1.91 -12.42
CA SER A 272 3.44 -1.09 -11.76
C SER A 272 3.30 -1.07 -10.25
N SER A 273 2.08 -1.08 -9.70
CA SER A 273 1.83 -1.19 -8.28
C SER A 273 2.35 -2.52 -7.72
N ALA A 274 2.11 -3.64 -8.43
CA ALA A 274 2.65 -4.93 -8.00
C ALA A 274 4.19 -4.96 -8.00
N ILE A 275 4.84 -4.29 -8.96
CA ILE A 275 6.29 -4.10 -8.99
C ILE A 275 6.75 -3.22 -7.83
N GLY A 276 6.04 -2.10 -7.57
CA GLY A 276 6.30 -1.19 -6.46
C GLY A 276 6.21 -1.87 -5.09
N ASP A 277 5.29 -2.82 -4.95
CA ASP A 277 5.12 -3.67 -3.75
C ASP A 277 6.25 -4.69 -3.57
N GLY A 278 7.14 -4.87 -4.57
CA GLY A 278 8.31 -5.75 -4.51
C GLY A 278 8.23 -7.00 -5.39
N THR A 279 7.30 -7.06 -6.35
CA THR A 279 7.24 -8.17 -7.30
C THR A 279 8.27 -8.00 -8.42
N LEU A 280 8.98 -9.09 -8.77
CA LEU A 280 9.85 -9.08 -9.94
C LEU A 280 9.02 -9.13 -11.24
N PRO A 281 9.37 -8.35 -12.27
CA PRO A 281 8.73 -8.37 -13.58
C PRO A 281 8.46 -9.78 -14.15
N LYS A 282 9.45 -10.67 -14.04
CA LYS A 282 9.40 -12.04 -14.56
C LYS A 282 8.38 -12.99 -13.89
N VAL A 283 7.86 -12.63 -12.72
CA VAL A 283 6.93 -13.48 -11.93
C VAL A 283 5.60 -12.78 -11.67
N LEU A 284 5.33 -11.66 -12.35
CA LEU A 284 4.04 -10.99 -12.27
C LEU A 284 2.92 -11.94 -12.71
N PRO A 285 1.85 -12.12 -11.90
CA PRO A 285 0.72 -12.95 -12.26
C PRO A 285 -0.24 -12.15 -13.15
N VAL A 286 0.19 -11.81 -14.36
CA VAL A 286 -0.50 -10.89 -15.29
C VAL A 286 -1.98 -11.24 -15.49
N GLU A 287 -2.30 -12.52 -15.68
CA GLU A 287 -3.70 -12.96 -15.88
C GLU A 287 -4.57 -12.68 -14.64
N LYS A 288 -4.04 -12.94 -13.43
CA LYS A 288 -4.77 -12.66 -12.19
C LYS A 288 -4.87 -11.16 -11.91
N LEU A 289 -3.86 -10.37 -12.27
CA LEU A 289 -3.92 -8.91 -12.18
C LEU A 289 -4.97 -8.33 -13.14
N LYS A 290 -5.19 -8.94 -14.30
CA LYS A 290 -6.27 -8.58 -15.23
C LYS A 290 -7.67 -8.94 -14.70
N GLU A 291 -7.80 -10.10 -14.04
CA GLU A 291 -9.04 -10.45 -13.31
C GLU A 291 -9.30 -9.42 -12.19
N LEU A 292 -8.26 -9.01 -11.46
CA LEU A 292 -8.34 -7.99 -10.41
C LEU A 292 -8.75 -6.62 -10.97
N GLU A 293 -8.18 -6.20 -12.09
CA GLU A 293 -8.57 -4.97 -12.77
C GLU A 293 -10.08 -4.98 -13.11
N THR A 294 -10.58 -6.11 -13.62
CA THR A 294 -12.00 -6.28 -13.93
C THR A 294 -12.87 -6.14 -12.68
N TRP A 295 -12.41 -6.71 -11.57
CA TRP A 295 -13.09 -6.59 -10.28
C TRP A 295 -13.07 -5.15 -9.75
N LEU A 296 -11.94 -4.44 -9.82
CA LEU A 296 -11.82 -3.03 -9.40
C LEU A 296 -12.71 -2.09 -10.22
N LYS A 297 -12.90 -2.38 -11.51
CA LYS A 297 -13.86 -1.65 -12.35
C LYS A 297 -15.30 -1.77 -11.84
N ALA A 298 -15.65 -2.92 -11.24
CA ALA A 298 -16.98 -3.21 -10.73
C ALA A 298 -17.17 -2.94 -9.23
N LEU A 299 -16.09 -2.75 -8.46
CA LEU A 299 -16.13 -2.52 -7.02
C LEU A 299 -16.80 -1.18 -6.70
N PRO A 300 -17.96 -1.12 -6.01
CA PRO A 300 -18.61 0.13 -5.69
C PRO A 300 -17.96 0.85 -4.50
N ALA A 301 -18.03 2.19 -4.49
CA ALA A 301 -17.73 2.96 -3.30
C ALA A 301 -18.72 2.64 -2.15
N PRO A 302 -18.26 2.52 -0.90
CA PRO A 302 -19.14 2.38 0.27
C PRO A 302 -20.01 3.62 0.48
N LYS A 303 -21.30 3.42 0.80
CA LYS A 303 -22.23 4.53 1.07
C LYS A 303 -22.22 4.90 2.54
N PHE A 304 -22.08 6.19 2.85
CA PHE A 304 -22.16 6.70 4.22
C PHE A 304 -23.50 6.32 4.90
N GLY A 305 -24.60 6.40 4.15
CA GLY A 305 -25.96 6.12 4.62
C GLY A 305 -26.21 4.68 5.08
N ASP A 306 -25.30 3.75 4.77
CA ASP A 306 -25.39 2.36 5.24
C ASP A 306 -24.93 2.23 6.71
N ARG A 307 -24.23 3.24 7.25
CA ARG A 307 -23.63 3.24 8.60
C ARG A 307 -24.10 4.39 9.48
N PHE A 308 -24.31 5.55 8.88
CA PHE A 308 -24.64 6.78 9.60
C PHE A 308 -25.86 7.47 8.98
N PRO A 309 -26.67 8.19 9.78
CA PRO A 309 -27.84 8.89 9.26
C PRO A 309 -27.44 10.07 8.37
N VAL A 310 -28.24 10.33 7.35
CA VAL A 310 -28.11 11.51 6.47
C VAL A 310 -29.41 12.33 6.52
N ASP A 311 -29.28 13.62 6.78
CA ASP A 311 -30.35 14.59 6.63
C ASP A 311 -30.55 14.91 5.14
N ARG A 312 -31.52 14.23 4.52
CA ARG A 312 -31.80 14.41 3.09
C ARG A 312 -32.38 15.77 2.73
N GLN A 313 -33.01 16.46 3.67
CA GLN A 313 -33.55 17.81 3.40
C GLN A 313 -32.40 18.80 3.33
N LEU A 314 -31.46 18.73 4.28
CA LEU A 314 -30.27 19.56 4.27
C LEU A 314 -29.33 19.22 3.10
N ALA A 315 -29.17 17.93 2.77
CA ALA A 315 -28.42 17.51 1.59
C ALA A 315 -28.99 18.08 0.28
N ALA A 316 -30.32 18.16 0.14
CA ALA A 316 -30.96 18.78 -1.02
C ALA A 316 -30.68 20.30 -1.12
N VAL A 317 -30.43 20.98 0.00
CA VAL A 317 -29.95 22.37 0.01
C VAL A 317 -28.47 22.45 -0.40
N GLY A 318 -27.67 21.45 -0.03
CA GLY A 318 -26.24 21.36 -0.38
C GLY A 318 -25.95 21.04 -1.84
N GLU A 319 -26.81 20.26 -2.49
CA GLU A 319 -26.64 19.85 -3.89
C GLU A 319 -26.38 21.02 -4.85
N PRO A 320 -27.21 22.09 -4.92
CA PRO A 320 -26.92 23.21 -5.82
C PRO A 320 -25.62 23.96 -5.47
N ILE A 321 -25.18 23.95 -4.22
CA ILE A 321 -23.89 24.54 -3.80
C ILE A 321 -22.75 23.70 -4.37
N TYR A 322 -22.83 22.39 -4.24
CA TYR A 322 -21.87 21.47 -4.86
C TYR A 322 -21.79 21.66 -6.38
N GLN A 323 -22.95 21.75 -7.04
CA GLN A 323 -23.01 21.95 -8.50
C GLN A 323 -22.33 23.26 -8.93
N ALA A 324 -22.53 24.34 -8.17
CA ALA A 324 -21.95 25.64 -8.48
C ALA A 324 -20.45 25.75 -8.21
N HIS A 325 -19.95 25.08 -7.15
CA HIS A 325 -18.59 25.32 -6.64
C HIS A 325 -17.62 24.15 -6.80
N CYS A 326 -18.11 22.91 -6.94
CA CYS A 326 -17.27 21.71 -6.83
C CYS A 326 -17.38 20.80 -8.06
N ALA A 327 -18.59 20.62 -8.60
CA ALA A 327 -18.89 19.60 -9.59
C ALA A 327 -18.02 19.67 -10.85
N ARG A 328 -17.64 20.88 -11.29
CA ARG A 328 -16.77 21.07 -12.46
C ARG A 328 -15.47 20.27 -12.37
N CYS A 329 -14.86 20.17 -11.18
CA CYS A 329 -13.61 19.45 -10.95
C CYS A 329 -13.80 18.07 -10.32
N HIS A 330 -14.94 17.82 -9.67
CA HIS A 330 -15.10 16.70 -8.74
C HIS A 330 -16.29 15.77 -9.03
N ALA A 331 -17.25 16.18 -9.86
CA ALA A 331 -18.31 15.28 -10.30
C ALA A 331 -17.72 14.24 -11.26
N MET A 332 -18.22 13.00 -11.26
CA MET A 332 -17.64 11.94 -12.10
C MET A 332 -17.58 12.30 -13.60
N ASP A 333 -18.54 13.10 -14.06
CA ASP A 333 -18.70 13.64 -15.42
C ASP A 333 -18.34 15.15 -15.53
N GLY A 334 -17.71 15.71 -14.50
CA GLY A 334 -17.27 17.11 -14.46
C GLY A 334 -16.23 17.42 -15.54
N GLU A 335 -16.31 18.63 -16.10
CA GLU A 335 -15.44 19.13 -17.19
C GLU A 335 -13.94 18.88 -16.95
N LYS A 336 -13.49 19.02 -15.69
CA LYS A 336 -12.09 18.93 -15.29
C LYS A 336 -11.76 17.68 -14.46
N THR A 337 -12.74 16.84 -14.19
CA THR A 337 -12.52 15.64 -13.37
C THR A 337 -11.56 14.68 -14.06
N GLY A 338 -10.60 14.16 -13.30
CA GLY A 338 -9.55 13.29 -13.80
C GLY A 338 -8.46 14.00 -14.59
N GLN A 339 -8.53 15.32 -14.77
CA GLN A 339 -7.45 16.09 -15.41
C GLN A 339 -6.42 16.54 -14.37
N VAL A 340 -5.17 16.69 -14.82
CA VAL A 340 -4.10 17.24 -14.01
C VAL A 340 -4.15 18.75 -14.07
N LEU A 341 -4.13 19.38 -12.90
CA LEU A 341 -3.89 20.80 -12.74
C LEU A 341 -2.41 21.00 -12.38
N THR A 342 -1.62 21.52 -13.32
CA THR A 342 -0.19 21.77 -13.11
C THR A 342 0.01 22.85 -12.05
N LEU A 343 1.13 22.82 -11.31
CA LEU A 343 1.36 23.78 -10.21
C LEU A 343 1.45 25.24 -10.69
N ASP A 344 1.71 25.48 -11.97
CA ASP A 344 1.74 26.79 -12.62
C ASP A 344 0.42 27.18 -13.31
N ASP A 345 -0.62 26.35 -13.22
CA ASP A 345 -1.92 26.63 -13.84
C ASP A 345 -2.56 27.90 -13.23
N PRO A 346 -3.07 28.83 -14.04
CA PRO A 346 -3.69 30.07 -13.56
C PRO A 346 -4.93 29.85 -12.69
N GLU A 347 -5.59 28.68 -12.75
CA GLU A 347 -6.71 28.38 -11.86
C GLU A 347 -6.31 28.28 -10.40
N TRP A 348 -5.06 27.89 -10.08
CA TRP A 348 -4.57 27.99 -8.70
C TRP A 348 -4.62 29.45 -8.25
N ALA A 349 -4.00 30.36 -9.01
CA ALA A 349 -4.00 31.79 -8.67
C ALA A 349 -5.42 32.39 -8.63
N ALA A 350 -6.33 31.92 -9.49
CA ALA A 350 -7.73 32.35 -9.47
C ALA A 350 -8.47 31.95 -8.19
N ALA A 351 -8.01 30.91 -7.49
CA ALA A 351 -8.53 30.49 -6.19
C ALA A 351 -7.98 31.30 -5.01
N GLY A 352 -7.13 32.30 -5.27
CA GLY A 352 -6.53 33.16 -4.25
C GLY A 352 -5.06 32.84 -4.00
N THR A 353 -4.58 33.13 -2.80
CA THR A 353 -3.22 32.81 -2.35
C THR A 353 -3.25 32.22 -0.96
N ASP A 354 -2.31 31.33 -0.64
CA ASP A 354 -2.12 30.87 0.73
C ASP A 354 -1.52 31.97 1.64
N ALA A 355 -1.30 31.64 2.92
CA ALA A 355 -0.72 32.55 3.91
C ALA A 355 0.69 33.06 3.55
N SER A 356 1.39 32.42 2.61
CA SER A 356 2.71 32.81 2.11
C SER A 356 2.66 33.68 0.85
N GLY A 357 1.49 33.88 0.26
CA GLY A 357 1.30 34.63 -0.98
C GLY A 357 1.55 33.81 -2.25
N LEU A 358 1.60 32.48 -2.15
CA LEU A 358 1.78 31.58 -3.29
C LEU A 358 0.44 30.98 -3.76
N PRO A 359 0.36 30.47 -5.01
CA PRO A 359 -0.82 29.77 -5.49
C PRO A 359 -1.21 28.62 -4.56
N PRO A 360 -2.51 28.40 -4.31
CA PRO A 360 -3.06 27.53 -3.26
C PRO A 360 -3.07 26.06 -3.65
N PHE A 361 -1.96 25.53 -4.16
CA PHE A 361 -1.74 24.08 -4.14
C PHE A 361 -1.34 23.64 -2.72
N THR A 362 -1.50 22.35 -2.44
CA THR A 362 -1.33 21.79 -1.09
C THR A 362 0.14 21.76 -0.65
N ASP A 363 0.98 21.09 -1.43
CA ASP A 363 2.44 21.11 -1.33
C ASP A 363 3.06 20.67 -2.67
N ARG A 364 4.32 20.99 -2.95
CA ARG A 364 4.96 20.70 -4.25
C ARG A 364 5.73 19.38 -4.31
N HIS A 365 6.08 18.78 -3.17
CA HIS A 365 7.15 17.76 -3.10
C HIS A 365 6.80 16.50 -3.87
N ARG A 366 5.53 16.07 -3.80
CA ARG A 366 5.07 14.91 -4.56
C ARG A 366 5.04 15.21 -6.06
N ALA A 367 4.48 16.35 -6.48
CA ALA A 367 4.40 16.71 -7.89
C ALA A 367 5.78 16.82 -8.56
N ASP A 368 6.82 17.19 -7.79
CA ASP A 368 8.21 17.28 -8.25
C ASP A 368 8.99 15.95 -8.15
N LEU A 369 8.43 14.91 -7.52
CA LEU A 369 9.11 13.64 -7.22
C LEU A 369 9.53 12.86 -8.47
N TRP A 370 8.66 12.86 -9.48
CA TRP A 370 8.74 12.01 -10.66
C TRP A 370 9.16 12.83 -11.88
N THR A 371 10.37 12.60 -12.37
CA THR A 371 10.95 13.41 -13.46
C THR A 371 10.65 12.81 -14.84
N PRO A 372 10.78 13.60 -15.94
CA PRO A 372 10.67 13.06 -17.29
C PRO A 372 11.65 11.91 -17.57
N GLU A 373 12.86 11.95 -17.01
CA GLU A 373 13.87 10.91 -17.15
C GLU A 373 13.46 9.62 -16.42
N ALA A 374 12.91 9.75 -15.21
CA ALA A 374 12.37 8.60 -14.46
C ALA A 374 11.18 7.97 -15.20
N ALA A 375 10.27 8.79 -15.75
CA ALA A 375 9.17 8.32 -16.57
C ALA A 375 9.64 7.56 -17.82
N ALA A 376 10.61 8.12 -18.56
CA ALA A 376 11.19 7.47 -19.74
C ALA A 376 11.90 6.16 -19.37
N ALA A 377 12.66 6.14 -18.28
CA ALA A 377 13.31 4.92 -17.79
C ALA A 377 12.28 3.86 -17.40
N TYR A 378 11.16 4.26 -16.79
CA TYR A 378 10.13 3.30 -16.38
C TYR A 378 9.33 2.78 -17.58
N ASN A 379 9.02 3.61 -18.57
CA ASN A 379 8.44 3.14 -19.84
C ASN A 379 9.35 2.14 -20.55
N ALA A 380 10.67 2.29 -20.47
CA ALA A 380 11.62 1.32 -21.03
C ALA A 380 11.84 0.07 -20.17
N TYR A 381 11.21 -0.03 -18.99
CA TYR A 381 11.49 -1.10 -18.01
C TYR A 381 10.99 -2.47 -18.46
N ALA A 382 9.97 -2.49 -19.32
CA ALA A 382 9.23 -3.67 -19.69
C ALA A 382 9.67 -4.33 -21.02
N VAL A 383 10.72 -3.80 -21.68
CA VAL A 383 11.14 -4.17 -23.05
C VAL A 383 11.32 -5.68 -23.29
N ASP A 384 11.72 -6.44 -22.27
CA ASP A 384 11.96 -7.90 -22.37
C ASP A 384 10.77 -8.76 -21.89
N TYR A 385 9.60 -8.16 -21.64
CA TYR A 385 8.43 -8.82 -21.05
C TYR A 385 7.21 -8.80 -21.99
N PRO A 386 6.22 -9.70 -21.79
CA PRO A 386 5.02 -9.77 -22.63
C PRO A 386 4.00 -8.64 -22.37
N TRP A 387 4.34 -7.68 -21.52
CA TRP A 387 3.57 -6.48 -21.17
C TRP A 387 4.51 -5.28 -21.31
N ASP A 388 3.97 -4.08 -21.47
CA ASP A 388 4.76 -2.87 -21.74
C ASP A 388 4.26 -1.68 -20.91
N PHE A 389 5.12 -0.67 -20.74
CA PHE A 389 4.80 0.61 -20.13
C PHE A 389 5.05 1.74 -21.14
N SER A 390 4.02 2.54 -21.39
CA SER A 390 4.08 3.60 -22.40
C SER A 390 3.37 4.89 -21.99
N HIS A 391 2.61 4.86 -20.89
CA HIS A 391 1.79 5.99 -20.46
C HIS A 391 2.36 6.73 -19.24
N PHE A 392 3.49 6.29 -18.66
CA PHE A 392 4.12 7.04 -17.58
C PHE A 392 4.64 8.39 -18.05
N ARG A 393 4.33 9.42 -17.29
CA ARG A 393 4.71 10.81 -17.55
C ARG A 393 4.98 11.57 -16.26
N SER A 394 5.83 12.59 -16.37
CA SER A 394 5.95 13.64 -15.37
C SER A 394 4.96 14.75 -15.71
N THR A 395 4.16 15.19 -14.74
CA THR A 395 3.09 16.18 -14.97
C THR A 395 3.31 17.50 -14.24
N GLY A 396 4.02 17.49 -13.11
CA GLY A 396 4.22 18.69 -12.27
C GLY A 396 2.91 19.26 -11.73
N GLY A 397 1.94 18.42 -11.36
CA GLY A 397 0.62 18.86 -10.90
C GLY A 397 -0.13 17.81 -10.07
N TYR A 398 -1.40 18.10 -9.80
CA TYR A 398 -2.31 17.19 -9.09
C TYR A 398 -3.59 16.93 -9.88
N VAL A 399 -4.14 15.73 -9.75
CA VAL A 399 -5.38 15.31 -10.41
C VAL A 399 -6.59 15.83 -9.63
N ASN A 400 -7.55 16.40 -10.35
CA ASN A 400 -8.88 16.68 -9.82
C ASN A 400 -9.65 15.35 -9.67
N VAL A 401 -9.57 14.73 -8.49
CA VAL A 401 -10.17 13.41 -8.25
C VAL A 401 -11.69 13.49 -8.07
N PRO A 402 -12.47 12.53 -8.60
CA PRO A 402 -13.88 12.41 -8.25
C PRO A 402 -14.05 12.15 -6.74
N LEU A 403 -15.17 12.59 -6.18
CA LEU A 403 -15.45 12.53 -4.73
C LEU A 403 -16.31 11.33 -4.33
N ASP A 404 -16.35 10.27 -5.13
CA ASP A 404 -17.05 9.04 -4.78
C ASP A 404 -16.43 8.37 -3.54
N GLY A 405 -17.29 8.02 -2.57
CA GLY A 405 -16.87 7.45 -1.29
C GLY A 405 -16.03 8.41 -0.43
N LEU A 406 -16.18 9.73 -0.63
CA LEU A 406 -15.37 10.78 0.04
C LEU A 406 -15.30 10.62 1.56
N TRP A 407 -16.39 10.20 2.18
CA TRP A 407 -16.48 10.09 3.63
C TRP A 407 -15.39 9.16 4.21
N LEU A 408 -15.07 8.05 3.53
CA LEU A 408 -14.06 7.09 4.01
C LEU A 408 -12.64 7.43 3.54
N ARG A 409 -12.42 8.63 2.99
CA ARG A 409 -11.13 9.06 2.44
C ARG A 409 -10.39 10.06 3.32
N ALA A 410 -10.83 10.23 4.57
CA ALA A 410 -10.11 11.02 5.54
C ALA A 410 -8.80 10.33 5.98
N PRO A 411 -7.76 11.10 6.34
CA PRO A 411 -7.63 12.56 6.21
C PRO A 411 -7.57 13.03 4.75
N TYR A 412 -7.95 14.28 4.50
CA TYR A 412 -8.11 14.86 3.17
C TYR A 412 -6.84 15.52 2.63
N LEU A 413 -6.86 15.80 1.31
CA LEU A 413 -5.71 16.16 0.46
C LEU A 413 -4.81 14.96 0.13
N HIS A 414 -3.91 15.09 -0.86
CA HIS A 414 -3.07 13.98 -1.31
C HIS A 414 -2.12 13.47 -0.22
N ASN A 415 -1.73 14.33 0.72
CA ASN A 415 -0.85 14.02 1.84
C ASN A 415 -1.62 13.76 3.14
N GLY A 416 -2.95 13.83 3.12
CA GLY A 416 -3.80 13.59 4.28
C GLY A 416 -3.51 14.54 5.44
N SER A 417 -3.39 15.82 5.15
CA SER A 417 -2.99 16.88 6.08
C SER A 417 -4.17 17.61 6.73
N VAL A 418 -5.42 17.29 6.33
CA VAL A 418 -6.64 17.86 6.90
C VAL A 418 -7.50 16.74 7.50
N PRO A 419 -7.66 16.64 8.83
CA PRO A 419 -8.26 15.46 9.47
C PRO A 419 -9.77 15.29 9.22
N TYR A 420 -10.50 16.39 9.00
CA TYR A 420 -11.95 16.40 8.87
C TYR A 420 -12.39 17.22 7.65
N LEU A 421 -13.46 16.79 6.96
CA LEU A 421 -13.95 17.46 5.76
C LEU A 421 -14.42 18.88 6.07
N GLY A 422 -14.99 19.07 7.26
CA GLY A 422 -15.39 20.40 7.74
C GLY A 422 -14.22 21.38 7.80
N GLU A 423 -13.02 20.93 8.17
CA GLU A 423 -11.83 21.79 8.20
C GLU A 423 -11.30 22.12 6.79
N LEU A 424 -11.52 21.24 5.82
CA LEU A 424 -11.10 21.52 4.43
C LEU A 424 -11.84 22.74 3.87
N LEU A 425 -13.07 22.96 4.31
CA LEU A 425 -13.89 24.14 3.99
C LEU A 425 -13.58 25.36 4.86
N GLU A 426 -12.61 25.28 5.77
CA GLU A 426 -12.11 26.45 6.50
C GLU A 426 -10.83 27.00 5.86
N PRO A 427 -10.59 28.32 5.99
CA PRO A 427 -9.29 28.91 5.66
C PRO A 427 -8.14 28.16 6.35
N PRO A 428 -6.97 27.99 5.70
CA PRO A 428 -5.86 27.19 6.24
C PRO A 428 -5.43 27.54 7.66
N GLU A 429 -5.56 28.81 8.08
CA GLU A 429 -5.20 29.29 9.42
C GLU A 429 -6.10 28.74 10.54
N ARG A 430 -7.27 28.21 10.18
CA ARG A 430 -8.23 27.59 11.09
C ARG A 430 -8.19 26.06 11.07
N ARG A 431 -7.38 25.46 10.19
CA ARG A 431 -7.21 24.01 10.10
C ARG A 431 -6.30 23.50 11.21
N THR A 432 -6.56 22.28 11.68
CA THR A 432 -5.75 21.63 12.71
C THR A 432 -4.33 21.41 12.19
N ARG A 433 -3.34 21.99 12.88
CA ARG A 433 -1.92 21.90 12.50
C ARG A 433 -1.27 20.61 12.97
N VAL A 434 -1.61 20.15 14.17
CA VAL A 434 -1.07 18.94 14.79
C VAL A 434 -2.20 18.06 15.27
N PHE A 435 -2.23 16.81 14.79
CA PHE A 435 -3.22 15.80 15.14
C PHE A 435 -2.60 14.41 15.11
N HIS A 436 -3.38 13.36 15.37
CA HIS A 436 -2.92 11.98 15.36
C HIS A 436 -3.57 11.16 14.24
N ARG A 437 -2.76 10.41 13.50
CA ARG A 437 -3.18 9.44 12.47
C ARG A 437 -3.12 8.01 13.01
N GLY A 438 -3.66 7.05 12.27
CA GLY A 438 -3.61 5.63 12.68
C GLY A 438 -4.88 5.08 13.30
N LEU A 439 -5.97 5.84 13.24
CA LEU A 439 -7.19 5.63 14.00
C LEU A 439 -8.33 5.27 13.05
N ASP A 440 -9.27 4.50 13.58
CA ASP A 440 -10.41 3.95 12.84
C ASP A 440 -11.76 4.30 13.46
N VAL A 441 -11.80 5.02 14.58
CA VAL A 441 -13.06 5.55 15.11
C VAL A 441 -13.49 6.73 14.24
N TYR A 442 -14.69 6.67 13.67
CA TYR A 442 -15.16 7.68 12.73
C TYR A 442 -16.06 8.73 13.41
N ASP A 443 -15.87 10.00 13.06
CA ASP A 443 -16.71 11.14 13.43
C ASP A 443 -17.64 11.49 12.25
N PRO A 444 -18.93 11.10 12.31
CA PRO A 444 -19.87 11.32 11.22
C PRO A 444 -20.35 12.77 11.09
N VAL A 445 -20.07 13.62 12.09
CA VAL A 445 -20.46 15.03 12.08
C VAL A 445 -19.38 15.86 11.39
N ARG A 446 -18.12 15.72 11.84
CA ARG A 446 -16.98 16.42 11.23
C ARG A 446 -16.51 15.76 9.93
N MET A 447 -16.95 14.54 9.66
CA MET A 447 -16.57 13.72 8.49
C MET A 447 -15.07 13.46 8.47
N GLY A 448 -14.63 12.51 9.29
CA GLY A 448 -13.25 12.04 9.33
C GLY A 448 -13.01 11.08 10.49
N PHE A 449 -11.80 10.53 10.58
CA PHE A 449 -11.42 9.72 11.73
C PHE A 449 -11.08 10.61 12.92
N VAL A 450 -11.53 10.24 14.12
CA VAL A 450 -11.19 10.94 15.37
C VAL A 450 -9.67 10.99 15.48
N SER A 451 -9.11 12.20 15.50
CA SER A 451 -7.67 12.46 15.42
C SER A 451 -7.10 13.28 16.58
N GLU A 452 -7.95 13.64 17.54
CA GLU A 452 -7.63 14.50 18.68
C GLU A 452 -8.11 13.89 19.99
N GLY A 453 -7.49 14.33 21.09
CA GLY A 453 -7.81 13.92 22.45
C GLY A 453 -7.02 12.70 22.95
N PRO A 454 -7.24 12.29 24.20
CA PRO A 454 -6.36 11.35 24.90
C PRO A 454 -6.24 9.97 24.24
N ASP A 455 -7.33 9.46 23.66
CA ASP A 455 -7.29 8.18 22.95
C ASP A 455 -6.53 8.28 21.63
N ALA A 456 -6.65 9.41 20.93
CA ALA A 456 -5.92 9.63 19.69
C ALA A 456 -4.41 9.78 19.96
N GLU A 457 -4.03 10.51 21.01
CA GLU A 457 -2.64 10.62 21.49
C GLU A 457 -2.04 9.27 21.89
N ARG A 458 -2.84 8.40 22.52
CA ARG A 458 -2.39 7.11 23.02
C ARG A 458 -2.28 6.03 21.92
N LEU A 459 -3.19 6.05 20.95
CA LEU A 459 -3.33 4.99 19.95
C LEU A 459 -2.75 5.37 18.58
N GLY A 460 -2.70 6.66 18.27
CA GLY A 460 -2.26 7.17 16.99
C GLY A 460 -0.78 7.60 16.98
N SER A 461 -0.35 8.09 15.83
CA SER A 461 0.97 8.69 15.64
C SER A 461 0.82 10.18 15.32
N PRO A 462 1.63 11.07 15.90
CA PRO A 462 1.53 12.50 15.66
C PRO A 462 1.80 12.84 14.20
N TYR A 463 1.06 13.81 13.68
CA TYR A 463 1.18 14.39 12.35
C TYR A 463 1.25 15.91 12.49
N ASP A 464 2.34 16.52 12.01
CA ASP A 464 2.53 17.97 11.99
C ASP A 464 2.57 18.46 10.54
N THR A 465 1.68 19.39 10.20
CA THR A 465 1.57 19.96 8.85
C THR A 465 2.72 20.91 8.51
N GLY A 466 3.55 21.28 9.48
CA GLY A 466 4.80 22.02 9.27
C GLY A 466 5.98 21.17 8.81
N VAL A 467 5.84 19.84 8.78
CA VAL A 467 6.86 18.94 8.24
C VAL A 467 6.85 18.99 6.70
N ILE A 468 8.03 18.89 6.09
CA ILE A 468 8.19 18.85 4.63
C ILE A 468 7.26 17.78 4.01
N GLY A 469 6.50 18.16 2.98
CA GLY A 469 5.52 17.27 2.32
C GLY A 469 4.19 17.07 3.07
N ASN A 470 3.99 17.70 4.23
CA ASN A 470 2.77 17.55 5.05
C ASN A 470 1.88 18.79 5.10
N SER A 471 2.16 19.81 4.29
CA SER A 471 1.40 21.07 4.29
C SER A 471 -0.10 20.83 4.08
N ASN A 472 -0.90 21.48 4.93
CA ASN A 472 -2.36 21.53 4.87
C ASN A 472 -2.89 22.81 4.21
N GLN A 473 -2.01 23.54 3.51
CA GLN A 473 -2.38 24.74 2.77
C GLN A 473 -3.14 24.38 1.50
N GLY A 474 -3.53 25.41 0.75
CA GLY A 474 -4.16 25.24 -0.54
C GLY A 474 -5.60 24.72 -0.49
N HIS A 475 -6.14 24.44 -1.68
CA HIS A 475 -7.54 24.09 -1.90
C HIS A 475 -8.49 25.08 -1.20
N LEU A 476 -8.46 26.34 -1.65
CA LEU A 476 -9.25 27.44 -1.06
C LEU A 476 -10.69 27.50 -1.58
N TRP A 477 -11.07 26.64 -2.53
CA TRP A 477 -12.45 26.59 -3.02
C TRP A 477 -13.42 26.20 -1.90
N GLY A 478 -14.44 27.03 -1.70
CA GLY A 478 -15.46 26.83 -0.69
C GLY A 478 -15.15 27.43 0.68
N THR A 479 -13.97 28.00 0.92
CA THR A 479 -13.62 28.58 2.22
C THR A 479 -14.47 29.80 2.60
N ASP A 480 -14.91 30.55 1.58
CA ASP A 480 -15.70 31.78 1.70
C ASP A 480 -17.21 31.53 1.78
N LEU A 481 -17.66 30.26 1.74
CA LEU A 481 -19.07 29.92 1.95
C LEU A 481 -19.50 30.27 3.37
N GLU A 482 -20.76 30.71 3.53
CA GLU A 482 -21.33 30.96 4.85
C GLU A 482 -21.46 29.65 5.66
N PRO A 483 -21.44 29.69 7.00
CA PRO A 483 -21.47 28.48 7.84
C PRO A 483 -22.64 27.52 7.54
N GLU A 484 -23.83 28.04 7.24
CA GLU A 484 -25.01 27.24 6.89
C GLU A 484 -24.84 26.56 5.52
N GLN A 485 -24.20 27.24 4.56
CA GLN A 485 -23.88 26.69 3.24
C GLN A 485 -22.86 25.57 3.35
N LYS A 486 -21.81 25.73 4.17
CA LYS A 486 -20.83 24.68 4.45
C LYS A 486 -21.50 23.45 5.06
N SER A 487 -22.38 23.66 6.03
CA SER A 487 -23.11 22.57 6.69
C SER A 487 -24.01 21.81 5.69
N ALA A 488 -24.73 22.53 4.83
CA ALA A 488 -25.55 21.93 3.77
C ALA A 488 -24.70 21.16 2.75
N LEU A 489 -23.58 21.75 2.32
CA LEU A 489 -22.64 21.13 1.38
C LEU A 489 -22.06 19.83 1.96
N ILE A 490 -21.60 19.82 3.22
CA ILE A 490 -21.09 18.61 3.88
C ILE A 490 -22.16 17.52 3.93
N GLU A 491 -23.41 17.89 4.21
CA GLU A 491 -24.51 16.91 4.24
C GLU A 491 -24.78 16.31 2.86
N TYR A 492 -24.65 17.10 1.78
CA TYR A 492 -24.69 16.58 0.42
C TYR A 492 -23.49 15.67 0.11
N LEU A 493 -22.28 16.05 0.54
CA LEU A 493 -21.06 15.27 0.32
C LEU A 493 -21.11 13.88 0.99
N LYS A 494 -21.96 13.68 2.02
CA LYS A 494 -22.25 12.34 2.57
C LYS A 494 -22.96 11.40 1.60
N LEU A 495 -23.59 11.93 0.55
CA LEU A 495 -24.30 11.13 -0.45
C LEU A 495 -23.41 10.62 -1.59
N LEU A 496 -22.15 11.11 -1.68
CA LEU A 496 -21.21 10.80 -2.76
C LEU A 496 -20.40 9.52 -2.52
#